data_AF-A0A1B1UAD7-F1
#
_entry.id   AF-A0A1B1UAD7-F1
#
_cell.length_a   1.000
_cell.length_b   1.000
_cell.length_c   1.000
_cell.angle_alpha   90.00
_cell.angle_beta   90.00
_cell.angle_gamma   90.00
#
_symmetry.space_group_name_H-M   'P 1'
#
loop_
_entity.id
_entity.type
_entity.pdbx_description
1 polymer ?
#
loop_
_entity_poly.entity_id
_entity_poly.type
_entity_poly.pdbx_seq_one_letter_code
_entity_poly.pdbx_strand_id
1 'polypeptide(L)'
;MGLTIASLIKAYKTDAESTHHQLSHAVRIDRERYLSRIDRQYGDHLVSNVTSRTLVSWHKGWAHGQKYATGQAFIGQLRALFRYGFLYLRDDDCRRLCGVLDNMKFATTKPRDARLTSAQADAIRSEARKIGWYSIALAQAFQFELMMSQKDVIGEWLPAMEAVGPAKVVEEGYVWGGGLFSGIRRPRARGA
;
A
#
# COMPACT_ATOMS: atom_id res chain seq x y z
N MET A 1 -13.89 4.23 -29.46
CA MET A 1 -13.04 4.91 -28.44
C MET A 1 -12.18 3.85 -27.80
N GLY A 2 -10.85 4.04 -27.78
CA GLY A 2 -9.94 3.06 -27.17
C GLY A 2 -9.91 3.16 -25.65
N LEU A 3 -9.53 2.07 -24.98
CA LEU A 3 -9.36 2.04 -23.52
C LEU A 3 -8.20 2.96 -23.11
N THR A 4 -8.45 3.89 -22.19
CA THR A 4 -7.43 4.75 -21.57
C THR A 4 -7.00 4.21 -20.21
N ILE A 5 -5.82 4.62 -19.73
CA ILE A 5 -5.36 4.28 -18.38
C ILE A 5 -6.35 4.75 -17.32
N ALA A 6 -6.91 5.97 -17.44
CA ALA A 6 -7.91 6.49 -16.53
C ALA A 6 -9.16 5.60 -16.47
N SER A 7 -9.69 5.21 -17.64
CA SER A 7 -10.87 4.34 -17.72
C SER A 7 -10.62 2.94 -17.16
N LEU A 8 -9.42 2.40 -17.38
CA LEU A 8 -9.00 1.11 -16.82
C LEU A 8 -8.87 1.17 -15.28
N ILE A 9 -8.28 2.25 -14.75
CA ILE A 9 -8.19 2.46 -13.29
C ILE A 9 -9.58 2.58 -12.69
N LYS A 10 -10.48 3.36 -13.32
CA LYS A 10 -11.86 3.51 -12.87
C LYS A 10 -12.56 2.16 -12.82
N ALA A 11 -12.51 1.38 -13.91
CA ALA A 11 -13.11 0.05 -13.97
C ALA A 11 -12.55 -0.87 -12.87
N TYR A 12 -11.23 -0.92 -12.71
CA TYR A 12 -10.56 -1.71 -11.68
C TYR A 12 -11.00 -1.33 -10.25
N LYS A 13 -11.28 -0.05 -9.98
CA LYS A 13 -11.71 0.42 -8.65
C LYS A 13 -13.19 0.19 -8.36
N THR A 14 -14.03 0.10 -9.39
CA THR A 14 -15.49 0.02 -9.24
C THR A 14 -16.02 -1.41 -9.35
N ASP A 15 -15.28 -2.29 -10.02
CA ASP A 15 -15.67 -3.67 -10.21
C ASP A 15 -15.49 -4.49 -8.93
N ALA A 16 -16.60 -4.96 -8.37
CA ALA A 16 -16.64 -5.72 -7.13
C ALA A 16 -15.84 -7.03 -7.19
N GLU A 17 -15.66 -7.62 -8.37
CA GLU A 17 -14.87 -8.86 -8.55
C GLU A 17 -13.37 -8.59 -8.68
N SER A 18 -12.97 -7.33 -8.81
CA SER A 18 -11.56 -6.97 -8.91
C SER A 18 -10.82 -7.27 -7.61
N THR A 19 -9.52 -7.55 -7.75
CA THR A 19 -8.63 -7.74 -6.59
C THR A 19 -8.54 -6.51 -5.69
N HIS A 20 -9.03 -5.34 -6.12
CA HIS A 20 -9.05 -4.12 -5.32
C HIS A 20 -9.89 -4.26 -4.05
N HIS A 21 -11.07 -4.90 -4.15
CA HIS A 21 -12.00 -5.08 -3.03
C HIS A 21 -11.62 -6.24 -2.10
N GLN A 22 -10.69 -7.10 -2.52
CA GLN A 22 -10.17 -8.20 -1.70
C GLN A 22 -9.03 -7.76 -0.76
N LEU A 23 -8.57 -6.51 -0.87
CA LEU A 23 -7.48 -5.98 -0.06
C LEU A 23 -7.99 -5.51 1.31
N SER A 24 -7.13 -5.64 2.33
CA SER A 24 -7.37 -4.97 3.61
C SER A 24 -7.42 -3.45 3.42
N HIS A 25 -8.17 -2.77 4.28
CA HIS A 25 -8.40 -1.33 4.22
C HIS A 25 -7.10 -0.53 4.04
N ALA A 26 -6.10 -0.77 4.90
CA ALA A 26 -4.81 -0.08 4.84
C ALA A 26 -4.08 -0.28 3.50
N VAL A 27 -4.04 -1.52 3.00
CA VAL A 27 -3.41 -1.84 1.72
C VAL A 27 -4.16 -1.18 0.56
N ARG A 28 -5.50 -1.13 0.64
CA ARG A 28 -6.33 -0.49 -0.38
C ARG A 28 -6.03 1.02 -0.46
N ILE A 29 -6.03 1.73 0.68
CA ILE A 29 -5.69 3.16 0.75
C ILE A 29 -4.30 3.45 0.18
N ASP A 30 -3.30 2.63 0.51
CA ASP A 30 -1.95 2.83 -0.03
C ASP A 30 -1.89 2.60 -1.54
N ARG A 31 -2.56 1.57 -2.07
CA ARG A 31 -2.64 1.34 -3.51
C ARG A 31 -3.38 2.46 -4.24
N GLU A 32 -4.46 2.99 -3.66
CA GLU A 32 -5.20 4.10 -4.26
C GLU A 32 -4.32 5.33 -4.46
N ARG A 33 -3.39 5.63 -3.55
CA ARG A 33 -2.43 6.73 -3.74
C ARG A 33 -1.55 6.53 -4.97
N TYR A 34 -1.10 5.31 -5.23
CA TYR A 34 -0.35 4.98 -6.44
C TYR A 34 -1.23 5.10 -7.69
N LEU A 35 -2.44 4.55 -7.66
CA LEU A 35 -3.39 4.61 -8.78
C LEU A 35 -3.75 6.06 -9.14
N SER A 36 -4.07 6.91 -8.15
CA SER A 36 -4.34 8.34 -8.37
C SER A 36 -3.15 9.07 -8.96
N ARG A 37 -1.92 8.70 -8.60
CA ARG A 37 -0.72 9.30 -9.19
C ARG A 37 -0.45 8.80 -10.62
N ILE A 38 -0.74 7.54 -10.93
CA ILE A 38 -0.70 7.03 -12.31
C ILE A 38 -1.72 7.78 -13.16
N ASP A 39 -2.96 7.90 -12.68
CA ASP A 39 -4.05 8.59 -13.36
C ASP A 39 -3.70 10.06 -13.65
N ARG A 40 -3.22 10.79 -12.64
CA ARG A 40 -2.80 12.19 -12.81
C ARG A 40 -1.68 12.38 -13.84
N GLN A 41 -0.77 11.41 -13.97
CA GLN A 41 0.39 11.53 -14.86
C GLN A 41 0.12 11.02 -16.27
N TYR A 42 -0.66 9.94 -16.38
CA TYR A 42 -0.78 9.15 -17.61
C TYR A 42 -2.23 8.71 -17.92
N GLY A 43 -3.24 9.24 -17.23
CA GLY A 43 -4.64 8.84 -17.36
C GLY A 43 -5.17 8.93 -18.79
N ASP A 44 -4.78 9.97 -19.53
CA ASP A 44 -5.21 10.20 -20.91
C ASP A 44 -4.53 9.28 -21.95
N HIS A 45 -3.54 8.48 -21.54
CA HIS A 45 -2.85 7.59 -22.46
C HIS A 45 -3.77 6.42 -22.85
N LEU A 46 -3.87 6.16 -24.15
CA LEU A 46 -4.50 4.95 -24.66
C LEU A 46 -3.63 3.74 -24.32
N VAL A 47 -4.26 2.69 -23.80
CA VAL A 47 -3.60 1.42 -23.47
C VAL A 47 -2.92 0.81 -24.71
N SER A 48 -3.56 0.95 -25.88
CA SER A 48 -3.01 0.54 -27.17
C SER A 48 -1.68 1.19 -27.53
N ASN A 49 -1.47 2.45 -27.12
CA ASN A 49 -0.24 3.20 -27.39
C ASN A 49 0.87 2.92 -26.37
N VAL A 50 0.60 2.15 -25.31
CA VAL A 50 1.61 1.79 -24.32
C VAL A 50 2.53 0.72 -24.93
N THR A 51 3.82 1.03 -24.94
CA THR A 51 4.89 0.13 -25.41
C THR A 51 5.86 -0.19 -24.28
N SER A 52 6.76 -1.15 -24.51
CA SER A 52 7.87 -1.43 -23.58
C SER A 52 8.72 -0.17 -23.30
N ARG A 53 8.96 0.67 -24.31
CA ARG A 53 9.69 1.94 -24.16
C ARG A 53 8.95 2.91 -23.25
N THR A 54 7.63 2.99 -23.39
CA THR A 54 6.75 3.78 -22.50
C THR A 54 6.91 3.34 -21.05
N LEU A 55 6.84 2.02 -20.79
CA LEU A 55 6.98 1.46 -19.45
C LEU A 55 8.36 1.70 -18.83
N VAL A 56 9.44 1.58 -19.63
CA VAL A 56 10.80 1.95 -19.18
C VAL A 56 10.88 3.43 -18.81
N SER A 57 10.30 4.30 -19.63
CA SER A 57 10.30 5.74 -19.38
C SER A 57 9.59 6.10 -18.07
N TRP A 58 8.38 5.55 -17.87
CA TRP A 58 7.62 5.75 -16.64
C TRP A 58 8.36 5.23 -15.41
N HIS A 59 8.93 4.02 -15.48
CA HIS A 59 9.73 3.47 -14.39
C HIS A 59 10.93 4.35 -14.06
N LYS A 60 11.67 4.86 -15.07
CA LYS A 60 12.79 5.79 -14.85
C LYS A 60 12.34 7.06 -14.14
N GLY A 61 11.20 7.63 -14.52
CA GLY A 61 10.62 8.81 -13.86
C GLY A 61 10.27 8.54 -12.39
N TRP A 62 9.68 7.39 -12.08
CA TRP A 62 9.33 7.03 -10.70
C TRP A 62 10.53 6.62 -9.84
N ALA A 63 11.53 5.98 -10.44
CA ALA A 63 12.76 5.56 -9.79
C ALA A 63 13.81 6.68 -9.68
N HIS A 64 13.50 7.89 -10.16
CA HIS A 64 14.40 9.04 -10.09
C HIS A 64 14.90 9.29 -8.66
N GLY A 65 16.21 9.50 -8.51
CA GLY A 65 16.85 9.64 -7.20
C GLY A 65 16.99 8.32 -6.43
N GLN A 66 17.27 7.21 -7.12
CA GLN A 66 17.45 5.87 -6.55
C GLN A 66 16.19 5.32 -5.83
N LYS A 67 15.00 5.80 -6.20
CA LYS A 67 13.72 5.40 -5.63
C LYS A 67 13.19 4.10 -6.27
N TYR A 68 14.04 3.10 -6.40
CA TYR A 68 13.69 1.85 -7.12
C TYR A 68 12.51 1.12 -6.47
N ALA A 69 12.41 1.11 -5.13
CA ALA A 69 11.26 0.53 -4.43
C ALA A 69 9.94 1.19 -4.85
N THR A 70 9.93 2.52 -4.99
CA THR A 70 8.76 3.27 -5.48
C THR A 70 8.46 2.94 -6.94
N GLY A 71 9.48 2.92 -7.81
CA GLY A 71 9.33 2.51 -9.21
C GLY A 71 8.72 1.12 -9.36
N GLN A 72 9.19 0.16 -8.56
CA GLN A 72 8.65 -1.20 -8.51
C GLN A 72 7.19 -1.23 -8.03
N ALA A 73 6.84 -0.44 -7.00
CA ALA A 73 5.46 -0.37 -6.52
C ALA A 73 4.49 0.08 -7.62
N PHE A 74 4.88 1.07 -8.43
CA PHE A 74 4.11 1.51 -9.59
C PHE A 74 4.00 0.44 -10.69
N ILE A 75 5.10 -0.26 -11.02
CA ILE A 75 5.05 -1.38 -11.95
C ILE A 75 4.12 -2.48 -11.43
N GLY A 76 4.13 -2.76 -10.12
CA GLY A 76 3.20 -3.67 -9.49
C GLY A 76 1.73 -3.26 -9.68
N GLN A 77 1.42 -1.97 -9.60
CA GLN A 77 0.07 -1.47 -9.89
C GLN A 77 -0.30 -1.64 -11.37
N LEU A 78 0.60 -1.33 -12.30
CA LEU A 78 0.36 -1.54 -13.73
C LEU A 78 0.11 -3.01 -14.06
N ARG A 79 0.87 -3.93 -13.45
CA ARG A 79 0.63 -5.38 -13.58
C ARG A 79 -0.77 -5.75 -13.11
N ALA A 80 -1.21 -5.24 -11.97
CA ALA A 80 -2.55 -5.50 -11.46
C ALA A 80 -3.64 -4.96 -12.41
N LEU A 81 -3.48 -3.74 -12.92
CA LEU A 81 -4.41 -3.11 -13.85
C LEU A 81 -4.49 -3.86 -15.18
N PHE A 82 -3.37 -4.19 -15.82
CA PHE A 82 -3.39 -4.91 -17.10
C PHE A 82 -3.86 -6.35 -16.95
N ARG A 83 -3.54 -7.01 -15.83
CA ARG A 83 -4.11 -8.34 -15.54
C ARG A 83 -5.63 -8.27 -15.39
N TYR A 84 -6.14 -7.25 -14.71
CA TYR A 84 -7.58 -7.00 -14.62
C TYR A 84 -8.20 -6.74 -15.99
N GLY A 85 -7.64 -5.80 -16.78
CA GLY A 85 -8.14 -5.48 -18.11
C GLY A 85 -8.12 -6.67 -19.07
N PHE A 86 -7.10 -7.53 -18.96
CA PHE A 86 -7.05 -8.77 -19.72
C PHE A 86 -8.13 -9.78 -19.28
N LEU A 87 -8.24 -10.07 -17.97
CA LEU A 87 -9.10 -11.16 -17.50
C LEU A 87 -10.59 -10.79 -17.49
N TYR A 88 -10.92 -9.56 -17.10
CA TYR A 88 -12.30 -9.12 -16.87
C TYR A 88 -12.85 -8.30 -18.04
N LEU A 89 -12.06 -7.35 -18.56
CA LEU A 89 -12.47 -6.54 -19.72
C LEU A 89 -12.19 -7.23 -21.05
N ARG A 90 -11.44 -8.35 -21.04
CA ARG A 90 -11.03 -9.13 -22.23
C ARG A 90 -10.32 -8.29 -23.29
N ASP A 91 -9.57 -7.28 -22.85
CA ASP A 91 -8.84 -6.36 -23.71
C ASP A 91 -7.51 -6.98 -24.18
N ASP A 92 -7.30 -7.02 -25.50
CA ASP A 92 -6.12 -7.65 -26.10
C ASP A 92 -4.84 -6.83 -25.89
N ASP A 93 -4.95 -5.49 -25.78
CA ASP A 93 -3.80 -4.64 -25.47
C ASP A 93 -3.30 -4.86 -24.04
N CYS A 94 -4.23 -5.04 -23.09
CA CYS A 94 -3.90 -5.45 -21.74
C CYS A 94 -3.20 -6.82 -21.72
N ARG A 95 -3.66 -7.80 -22.53
CA ARG A 95 -3.00 -9.11 -22.67
C ARG A 95 -1.57 -8.95 -23.19
N ARG A 96 -1.38 -8.15 -24.24
CA ARG A 96 -0.06 -7.83 -24.81
C ARG A 96 0.85 -7.22 -23.75
N LEU A 97 0.35 -6.26 -22.97
CA LEU A 97 1.13 -5.56 -21.94
C LEU A 97 1.49 -6.44 -20.75
N CYS A 98 0.65 -7.40 -20.36
CA CYS A 98 1.00 -8.42 -19.39
C CYS A 98 2.24 -9.21 -19.86
N GLY A 99 2.20 -9.72 -21.10
CA GLY A 99 3.33 -10.45 -21.68
C GLY A 99 4.61 -9.62 -21.78
N VAL A 100 4.50 -8.33 -22.14
CA VAL A 100 5.63 -7.40 -22.14
C VAL A 100 6.22 -7.26 -20.73
N LEU A 101 5.38 -6.94 -19.74
CA LEU A 101 5.84 -6.73 -18.36
C LEU A 101 6.48 -7.99 -17.76
N ASP A 102 5.94 -9.18 -18.03
CA ASP A 102 6.50 -10.45 -17.52
C ASP A 102 7.94 -10.70 -18.02
N ASN A 103 8.27 -10.21 -19.22
CA ASN A 103 9.61 -10.32 -19.78
C ASN A 103 10.55 -9.14 -19.40
N MET A 104 10.03 -8.11 -18.75
CA MET A 104 10.83 -6.94 -18.35
C MET A 104 11.47 -7.11 -16.97
N LYS A 105 12.76 -6.78 -16.88
CA LYS A 105 13.49 -6.68 -15.62
C LYS A 105 13.67 -5.20 -15.25
N PHE A 106 13.22 -4.84 -14.07
CA PHE A 106 13.36 -3.51 -13.50
C PHE A 106 14.34 -3.55 -12.33
N ALA A 107 15.10 -2.48 -12.14
CA ALA A 107 16.03 -2.37 -11.01
C ALA A 107 15.27 -2.48 -9.68
N THR A 108 15.80 -3.26 -8.74
CA THR A 108 15.24 -3.45 -7.40
C THR A 108 16.22 -2.94 -6.35
N THR A 109 15.69 -2.55 -5.19
CA THR A 109 16.55 -2.20 -4.05
C THR A 109 17.04 -3.49 -3.40
N LYS A 110 18.32 -3.55 -3.01
CA LYS A 110 18.82 -4.68 -2.20
C LYS A 110 17.98 -4.77 -0.91
N PRO A 111 17.54 -5.98 -0.50
CA PRO A 111 16.87 -6.15 0.78
C PRO A 111 17.72 -5.55 1.91
N ARG A 112 17.06 -4.85 2.84
CA ARG A 112 17.73 -4.34 4.04
C ARG A 112 18.00 -5.52 4.96
N ASP A 113 19.25 -5.70 5.37
CA ASP A 113 19.66 -6.78 6.27
C ASP A 113 19.86 -6.33 7.72
N ALA A 114 19.71 -5.02 7.98
CA ALA A 114 19.82 -4.48 9.33
C ALA A 114 18.60 -4.91 10.16
N ARG A 115 18.85 -5.66 11.23
CA ARG A 115 17.88 -6.00 12.27
C ARG A 115 18.10 -5.13 13.50
N LEU A 116 17.02 -4.81 14.20
CA LEU A 116 17.09 -4.09 15.47
C LEU A 116 17.79 -4.99 16.49
N THR A 117 18.80 -4.45 17.18
CA THR A 117 19.50 -5.17 18.25
C THR A 117 18.81 -4.95 19.60
N SER A 118 19.04 -5.85 20.57
CA SER A 118 18.52 -5.70 21.94
C SER A 118 18.98 -4.37 22.56
N ALA A 119 20.27 -4.03 22.42
CA ALA A 119 20.80 -2.75 22.90
C ALA A 119 20.11 -1.53 22.28
N GLN A 120 19.76 -1.59 20.98
CA GLN A 120 19.01 -0.52 20.33
C GLN A 120 17.57 -0.44 20.82
N ALA A 121 16.91 -1.58 21.03
CA ALA A 121 15.56 -1.62 21.59
C ALA A 121 15.56 -1.03 23.02
N ASP A 122 16.54 -1.37 23.85
CA ASP A 122 16.68 -0.83 25.20
C ASP A 122 16.97 0.67 25.23
N ALA A 123 17.80 1.16 24.30
CA ALA A 123 18.04 2.59 24.14
C ALA A 123 16.74 3.35 23.80
N ILE A 124 15.95 2.85 22.84
CA ILE A 124 14.64 3.44 22.48
C ILE A 124 13.71 3.47 23.69
N ARG A 125 13.64 2.37 24.45
CA ARG A 125 12.79 2.26 25.65
C ARG A 125 13.24 3.23 26.74
N SER A 126 14.55 3.38 26.94
CA SER A 126 15.11 4.31 27.93
C SER A 126 14.77 5.77 27.59
N GLU A 127 14.99 6.19 26.34
CA GLU A 127 14.67 7.55 25.91
C GLU A 127 13.16 7.84 25.95
N ALA A 128 12.33 6.88 25.52
CA ALA A 128 10.88 7.02 25.61
C ALA A 128 10.41 7.23 27.06
N ARG A 129 11.01 6.52 28.04
CA ARG A 129 10.70 6.72 29.47
C ARG A 129 11.12 8.11 29.97
N LYS A 130 12.28 8.62 29.54
CA LYS A 130 12.76 9.96 29.95
C LYS A 130 11.81 11.08 29.51
N ILE A 131 11.20 10.93 28.34
CA ILE A 131 10.26 11.90 27.75
C ILE A 131 8.81 11.65 28.23
N GLY A 132 8.58 10.61 29.04
CA GLY A 132 7.26 10.25 29.57
C GLY A 132 6.37 9.44 28.61
N TRP A 133 6.92 8.94 27.51
CA TRP A 133 6.22 8.11 26.52
C TRP A 133 6.25 6.62 26.90
N TYR A 134 5.71 6.30 28.08
CA TYR A 134 5.71 4.94 28.63
C TYR A 134 5.02 3.91 27.72
N SER A 135 3.96 4.31 27.02
CA SER A 135 3.26 3.45 26.06
C SER A 135 4.15 3.03 24.89
N ILE A 136 5.01 3.93 24.40
CA ILE A 136 5.98 3.63 23.34
C ILE A 136 7.07 2.68 23.86
N ALA A 137 7.58 2.92 25.07
CA ALA A 137 8.55 2.02 25.68
C ALA A 137 7.99 0.60 25.87
N LEU A 138 6.72 0.46 26.25
CA LEU A 138 6.06 -0.83 26.39
C LEU A 138 5.80 -1.48 25.03
N ALA A 139 5.33 -0.72 24.04
CA ALA A 139 5.10 -1.24 22.69
C ALA A 139 6.39 -1.76 22.06
N GLN A 140 7.49 -1.01 22.20
CA GLN A 140 8.81 -1.42 21.71
C GLN A 140 9.29 -2.72 22.36
N ALA A 141 8.98 -2.94 23.65
CA ALA A 141 9.31 -4.19 24.34
C ALA A 141 8.53 -5.38 23.75
N PHE A 142 7.22 -5.24 23.54
CA PHE A 142 6.42 -6.31 22.92
C PHE A 142 6.87 -6.62 21.48
N GLN A 143 7.18 -5.61 20.69
CA GLN A 143 7.67 -5.82 19.32
C GLN A 143 9.00 -6.57 19.29
N PHE A 144 9.91 -6.27 20.23
CA PHE A 144 11.24 -6.89 20.26
C PHE A 144 11.22 -8.30 20.88
N GLU A 145 10.59 -8.46 22.04
CA GLU A 145 10.63 -9.72 22.80
C GLU A 145 9.67 -10.78 22.24
N LEU A 146 8.49 -10.34 21.77
CA LEU A 146 7.44 -11.25 21.30
C LEU A 146 7.35 -11.32 19.77
N MET A 147 8.22 -10.59 19.06
CA MET A 147 8.22 -10.48 17.60
C MET A 147 6.86 -10.08 17.01
N MET A 148 6.06 -9.35 17.80
CA MET A 148 4.74 -8.89 17.39
C MET A 148 4.86 -7.73 16.40
N SER A 149 3.96 -7.69 15.41
CA SER A 149 3.93 -6.55 14.50
C SER A 149 3.42 -5.29 15.23
N GLN A 150 3.72 -4.12 14.68
CA GLN A 150 3.16 -2.87 15.20
C GLN A 150 1.62 -2.91 15.24
N LYS A 151 1.00 -3.56 14.27
CA LYS A 151 -0.45 -3.73 14.20
C LYS A 151 -0.98 -4.63 15.32
N ASP A 152 -0.26 -5.68 15.70
CA ASP A 152 -0.68 -6.57 16.79
C ASP A 152 -0.57 -5.89 18.16
N VAL A 153 0.44 -5.03 18.32
CA VAL A 153 0.68 -4.31 19.57
C VAL A 153 -0.26 -3.11 19.69
N ILE A 154 -0.24 -2.24 18.68
CA ILE A 154 -0.92 -0.95 18.69
C ILE A 154 -2.35 -1.07 18.20
N GLY A 155 -2.72 -2.02 17.33
CA GLY A 155 -4.06 -2.09 16.72
C GLY A 155 -4.21 -1.18 15.49
N GLU A 156 -5.40 -1.23 14.87
CA GLU A 156 -5.76 -0.36 13.75
C GLU A 156 -7.21 0.13 13.84
N TRP A 157 -7.46 1.34 13.34
CA TRP A 157 -8.81 1.86 13.16
C TRP A 157 -9.33 1.47 11.77
N LEU A 158 -10.45 0.77 11.72
CA LEU A 158 -11.12 0.35 10.48
C LEU A 158 -12.47 1.04 10.34
N PRO A 159 -12.92 1.42 9.14
CA PRO A 159 -14.31 1.84 8.95
C PRO A 159 -15.27 0.74 9.42
N ALA A 160 -16.38 1.12 10.08
CA ALA A 160 -17.31 0.15 10.66
C ALA A 160 -17.86 -0.86 9.66
N MET A 161 -18.05 -0.45 8.40
CA MET A 161 -18.49 -1.34 7.32
C MET A 161 -17.47 -2.41 6.91
N GLU A 162 -16.19 -2.21 7.25
CA GLU A 162 -15.09 -3.13 6.92
C GLU A 162 -14.55 -3.88 8.15
N ALA A 163 -15.07 -3.57 9.34
CA ALA A 163 -14.65 -4.19 10.58
C ALA A 163 -15.21 -5.61 10.67
N VAL A 164 -14.35 -6.59 10.98
CA VAL A 164 -14.74 -8.00 11.14
C VAL A 164 -14.55 -8.40 12.60
N GLY A 165 -15.59 -8.99 13.19
CA GLY A 165 -15.57 -9.50 14.57
C GLY A 165 -16.24 -8.58 15.60
N PRO A 166 -16.32 -9.00 16.88
CA PRO A 166 -16.96 -8.22 17.92
C PRO A 166 -16.18 -6.93 18.18
N ALA A 167 -16.82 -5.79 17.91
CA ALA A 167 -16.26 -4.47 18.12
C ALA A 167 -16.00 -4.23 19.63
N LYS A 168 -14.75 -3.95 20.00
CA LYS A 168 -14.40 -3.61 21.39
C LYS A 168 -14.52 -2.11 21.67
N VAL A 169 -14.26 -1.27 20.66
CA VAL A 169 -14.34 0.20 20.75
C VAL A 169 -14.83 0.74 19.40
N VAL A 170 -15.80 1.65 19.44
CA VAL A 170 -16.38 2.33 18.27
C VAL A 170 -16.28 3.84 18.47
N GLU A 171 -15.72 4.55 17.50
CA GLU A 171 -15.56 6.01 17.54
C GLU A 171 -15.82 6.58 16.13
N GLU A 172 -16.77 7.53 15.99
CA GLU A 172 -17.05 8.27 14.75
C GLU A 172 -17.23 7.39 13.48
N GLY A 173 -17.89 6.24 13.59
CA GLY A 173 -18.10 5.32 12.46
C GLY A 173 -16.89 4.43 12.12
N TYR A 174 -15.88 4.41 12.99
CA TYR A 174 -14.74 3.50 12.92
C TYR A 174 -14.77 2.54 14.11
N VAL A 175 -14.23 1.35 13.90
CA VAL A 175 -14.08 0.30 14.90
C VAL A 175 -12.60 0.04 15.11
N TRP A 176 -12.20 -0.08 16.37
CA TRP A 176 -10.85 -0.49 16.74
C TRP A 176 -10.71 -2.00 16.59
N GLY A 177 -9.78 -2.42 15.73
CA GLY A 177 -9.48 -3.82 15.44
C GLY A 177 -8.07 -4.21 15.87
N GLY A 178 -7.94 -5.38 16.49
CA GLY A 178 -6.66 -5.88 16.99
C GLY A 178 -6.08 -5.06 18.15
N GLY A 179 -4.76 -5.16 18.35
CA GLY A 179 -4.04 -4.41 19.39
C GLY A 179 -4.14 -5.02 20.79
N LEU A 180 -3.07 -4.89 21.57
CA LEU A 180 -3.06 -5.18 23.01
C LEU A 180 -3.57 -4.00 23.85
N PHE A 181 -3.61 -2.80 23.26
CA PHE A 181 -4.07 -1.58 23.91
C PHE A 181 -5.46 -1.19 23.41
N SER A 182 -6.46 -1.22 24.29
CA SER A 182 -7.78 -0.62 24.05
C SER A 182 -7.81 0.78 24.69
N GLY A 183 -7.55 1.82 23.90
CA GLY A 183 -7.51 3.20 24.43
C GLY A 183 -6.79 4.23 23.57
N ILE A 184 -6.27 3.84 22.40
CA ILE A 184 -5.64 4.76 21.48
C ILE A 184 -6.74 5.52 20.74
N ARG A 185 -6.99 6.77 21.13
CA ARG A 185 -7.90 7.66 20.40
C ARG A 185 -7.52 7.70 18.93
N ARG A 186 -8.53 7.72 18.06
CA ARG A 186 -8.30 7.95 16.64
C ARG A 186 -7.50 9.25 16.47
N PRO A 187 -6.37 9.24 15.73
CA PRO A 187 -5.72 10.49 15.37
C PRO A 187 -6.74 11.30 14.57
N ARG A 188 -7.23 12.40 15.14
CA ARG A 188 -8.05 13.35 14.37
C ARG A 188 -7.19 13.79 13.19
N ALA A 189 -7.76 13.73 11.99
CA ALA A 189 -7.11 14.33 10.82
C ALA A 189 -6.73 15.75 11.23
N ARG A 190 -5.43 16.06 11.25
CA ARG A 190 -4.99 17.44 11.45
C ARG A 190 -5.69 18.24 10.35
N GLY A 191 -6.49 19.22 10.76
CA GLY A 191 -7.25 20.07 9.86
C GLY A 191 -6.35 20.59 8.73
N ALA A 192 -6.96 20.68 7.56
CA ALA A 192 -6.41 21.34 6.38
C ALA A 192 -5.88 22.74 6.70
#